data_AF-A0A973CUR1-F1
#
_entry.id   AF-A0A973CUR1-F1
#
_cell.length_a   1.000
_cell.length_b   1.000
_cell.length_c   1.000
_cell.angle_alpha   90.00
_cell.angle_beta   90.00
_cell.angle_gamma   90.00
#
_symmetry.space_group_name_H-M   'P 1'
#
loop_
_entity.id
_entity.type
_entity.pdbx_description
1 polymer ?
#
loop_
_entity_poly.entity_id
_entity_poly.type
_entity_poly.pdbx_seq_one_letter_code
_entity_poly.pdbx_strand_id
1 'polypeptide(L)'
;MKTLHTDSRTLLRWTSTALLAALLWAPLADAQPARRGPALRPSPAVLPPLDAAELQVPEIDVDRDGDALRDEIRPRPVDSDIADTALVFTNLTGNHVYVTCIARDQSGSLIGRTRTRLPARGLRYLRASDFSDGRDFVGHAECKSNGHAAATAVLFGAEITDLPATSRRRGRGMHHRFPLIATY
;
A
#
# COMPACT_ATOMS: atom_id res chain seq x y z
N MET A 1 -26.53 -4.90 -55.30
CA MET A 1 -26.53 -3.70 -56.17
C MET A 1 -27.30 -2.60 -55.46
N LYS A 2 -26.72 -1.37 -55.38
CA LYS A 2 -27.26 -0.11 -54.80
C LYS A 2 -27.32 -0.08 -53.25
N THR A 3 -26.89 0.95 -52.52
CA THR A 3 -26.32 2.28 -52.84
C THR A 3 -25.63 2.82 -51.59
N LEU A 4 -24.54 3.57 -51.78
CA LEU A 4 -23.83 4.34 -50.75
C LEU A 4 -24.70 5.47 -50.17
N HIS A 5 -24.54 5.73 -48.87
CA HIS A 5 -24.73 7.08 -48.34
C HIS A 5 -23.55 7.48 -47.45
N THR A 6 -23.03 8.65 -47.81
CA THR A 6 -21.86 9.36 -47.30
C THR A 6 -22.41 10.55 -46.53
N ASP A 7 -21.96 10.78 -45.29
CA ASP A 7 -22.00 12.12 -44.69
C ASP A 7 -20.95 12.17 -43.57
N SER A 8 -19.86 12.92 -43.71
CA SER A 8 -19.72 14.39 -43.60
C SER A 8 -19.28 14.79 -42.19
N ARG A 9 -17.95 14.80 -42.03
CA ARG A 9 -17.12 15.84 -41.41
C ARG A 9 -17.80 16.75 -40.37
N THR A 10 -17.34 16.65 -39.13
CA THR A 10 -17.31 17.81 -38.22
C THR A 10 -15.92 17.94 -37.60
N LEU A 11 -15.14 18.87 -38.16
CA LEU A 11 -13.86 19.34 -37.64
C LEU A 11 -14.15 20.38 -36.54
N LEU A 12 -13.89 20.05 -35.26
CA LEU A 12 -13.75 21.08 -34.23
C LEU A 12 -12.27 21.45 -34.11
N ARG A 13 -11.93 22.59 -34.70
CA ARG A 13 -10.73 23.40 -34.42
C ARG A 13 -11.13 24.50 -33.44
N TRP A 14 -10.65 24.49 -32.21
CA TRP A 14 -10.62 25.69 -31.34
C TRP A 14 -9.32 25.62 -30.52
N THR A 15 -8.26 26.26 -31.02
CA THR A 15 -7.77 27.60 -30.68
C THR A 15 -6.84 27.58 -29.46
N SER A 16 -5.55 27.61 -29.80
CA SER A 16 -4.44 27.98 -28.94
C SER A 16 -4.63 29.39 -28.38
N THR A 17 -4.63 29.52 -27.06
CA THR A 17 -4.44 30.82 -26.40
C THR A 17 -3.13 30.75 -25.63
N ALA A 18 -2.04 31.11 -26.32
CA ALA A 18 -0.78 31.46 -25.70
C ALA A 18 -0.93 32.89 -25.15
N LEU A 19 -0.80 33.06 -23.83
CA LEU A 19 -0.76 34.37 -23.19
C LEU A 19 0.64 34.61 -22.62
N LEU A 20 1.20 35.70 -23.14
CA LEU A 20 2.52 36.24 -22.87
C LEU A 20 2.70 36.73 -21.43
N ALA A 21 3.93 36.51 -20.96
CA ALA A 21 4.82 37.47 -20.30
C ALA A 21 4.24 38.44 -19.26
N ALA A 22 4.65 38.23 -18.00
CA ALA A 22 4.97 39.31 -17.08
C ALA A 22 6.23 38.93 -16.29
N LEU A 23 7.39 39.31 -16.87
CA LEU A 23 8.68 39.37 -16.19
C LEU A 23 8.62 40.49 -15.15
N LEU A 24 8.27 40.16 -13.91
CA LEU A 24 8.46 41.04 -12.76
C LEU A 24 9.85 40.77 -12.19
N TRP A 25 10.78 41.63 -12.56
CA TRP A 25 12.12 41.73 -12.01
C TRP A 25 12.02 42.27 -10.59
N ALA A 26 11.93 41.38 -9.60
CA ALA A 26 12.07 41.75 -8.20
C ALA A 26 13.57 41.88 -7.85
N PRO A 27 13.98 42.91 -7.09
CA PRO A 27 15.35 43.03 -6.63
C PRO A 27 15.70 41.87 -5.69
N LEU A 28 16.75 41.12 -6.02
CA LEU A 28 17.38 40.17 -5.09
C LEU A 28 17.89 40.98 -3.89
N ALA A 29 17.18 40.91 -2.77
CA ALA A 29 17.77 41.24 -1.48
C ALA A 29 18.74 40.12 -1.11
N ASP A 30 20.01 40.47 -0.93
CA ASP A 30 21.06 39.61 -0.38
C ASP A 30 20.69 39.21 1.06
N ALA A 31 19.86 38.18 1.20
CA ALA A 31 19.61 37.53 2.47
C ALA A 31 20.86 36.73 2.84
N GLN A 32 21.66 37.27 3.76
CA GLN A 32 22.79 36.57 4.37
C GLN A 32 22.35 35.17 4.84
N PRO A 33 23.08 34.10 4.49
CA PRO A 33 22.76 32.77 5.00
C PRO A 33 22.97 32.78 6.51
N ALA A 34 21.86 32.75 7.25
CA ALA A 34 21.88 32.48 8.67
C ALA A 34 22.70 31.21 8.89
N ARG A 35 23.81 31.34 9.63
CA ARG A 35 24.66 30.22 10.06
C ARG A 35 23.76 29.19 10.73
N ARG A 36 23.38 28.15 9.99
CA ARG A 36 22.73 26.97 10.55
C ARG A 36 23.71 26.38 11.54
N GLY A 37 23.43 26.58 12.84
CA GLY A 37 24.12 25.85 13.89
C GLY A 37 24.07 24.35 13.61
N PRO A 38 25.01 23.56 14.15
CA PRO A 38 25.04 22.12 13.92
C PRO A 38 23.67 21.55 14.30
N ALA A 39 22.90 21.14 13.28
CA ALA A 39 21.64 20.48 13.48
C ALA A 39 21.94 19.24 14.33
N LEU A 40 21.41 19.21 15.55
CA LEU A 40 21.39 18.03 16.39
C LEU A 40 20.86 16.90 15.53
N ARG A 41 21.76 15.99 15.11
CA ARG A 41 21.36 14.81 14.34
C ARG A 41 20.32 14.10 15.21
N PRO A 42 19.08 13.90 14.73
CA PRO A 42 18.12 13.11 15.46
C PRO A 42 18.78 11.76 15.72
N SER A 43 18.94 11.44 17.01
CA SER A 43 19.49 10.17 17.45
C SER A 43 18.70 9.07 16.74
N PRO A 44 19.36 8.07 16.11
CA PRO A 44 18.64 7.02 15.42
C PRO A 44 17.69 6.39 16.44
N ALA A 45 16.38 6.51 16.19
CA ALA A 45 15.36 5.92 17.05
C ALA A 45 15.70 4.43 17.18
N VAL A 46 16.18 4.06 18.37
CA VAL A 46 16.42 2.67 18.76
C VAL A 46 15.03 2.05 18.70
N LEU A 47 14.80 1.20 17.70
CA LEU A 47 13.56 0.45 17.67
C LEU A 47 13.51 -0.40 18.93
N PRO A 48 12.39 -0.38 19.66
CA PRO A 48 12.23 -1.26 20.80
C PRO A 48 12.47 -2.70 20.34
N PRO A 49 13.20 -3.51 21.11
CA PRO A 49 13.29 -4.94 20.84
C PRO A 49 11.87 -5.51 20.77
N LEU A 50 11.62 -6.42 19.81
CA LEU A 50 10.37 -7.19 19.76
C LEU A 50 10.12 -7.78 21.14
N ASP A 51 9.00 -7.42 21.77
CA ASP A 51 8.68 -7.87 23.11
C ASP A 51 8.50 -9.39 23.12
N ALA A 52 8.99 -10.06 24.16
CA ALA A 52 8.96 -11.53 24.25
C ALA A 52 7.51 -12.07 24.24
N ALA A 53 6.54 -11.24 24.66
CA ALA A 53 5.12 -11.54 24.54
C ALA A 53 4.65 -11.66 23.08
N GLU A 54 5.24 -10.91 22.15
CA GLU A 54 4.86 -10.94 20.73
C GLU A 54 5.30 -12.23 20.05
N LEU A 55 6.35 -12.88 20.56
CA LEU A 55 6.83 -14.18 20.08
C LEU A 55 5.89 -15.34 20.42
N GLN A 56 4.96 -15.16 21.36
CA GLN A 56 4.02 -16.21 21.78
C GLN A 56 2.75 -16.28 20.92
N VAL A 57 2.44 -15.22 20.17
CA VAL A 57 1.28 -15.23 19.27
C VAL A 57 1.57 -16.15 18.07
N PRO A 58 0.72 -17.14 17.79
CA PRO A 58 0.91 -18.05 16.66
C PRO A 58 1.05 -17.29 15.35
N GLU A 59 2.01 -17.71 14.52
CA GLU A 59 2.18 -17.20 13.17
C GLU A 59 1.34 -18.06 12.23
N ILE A 60 0.37 -17.44 11.55
CA ILE A 60 -0.52 -18.13 10.61
C ILE A 60 0.11 -18.07 9.21
N ASP A 61 0.31 -19.23 8.58
CA ASP A 61 0.75 -19.33 7.19
C ASP A 61 -0.46 -19.23 6.24
N VAL A 62 -0.46 -18.22 5.37
CA VAL A 62 -1.56 -17.96 4.42
C VAL A 62 -1.07 -18.12 2.99
N ASP A 63 -1.76 -18.97 2.23
CA ASP A 63 -1.42 -19.31 0.84
C ASP A 63 -2.52 -18.91 -0.16
N ARG A 64 -2.79 -17.61 -0.29
CA ARG A 64 -3.74 -17.07 -1.30
C ARG A 64 -3.02 -16.30 -2.39
N ASP A 65 -3.33 -16.61 -3.65
CA ASP A 65 -2.66 -16.07 -4.84
C ASP A 65 -3.49 -15.00 -5.56
N GLY A 66 -3.06 -14.62 -6.76
CA GLY A 66 -3.74 -13.60 -7.55
C GLY A 66 -5.08 -14.05 -8.13
N ASP A 67 -5.32 -15.35 -8.33
CA ASP A 67 -6.61 -15.81 -8.85
C ASP A 67 -7.66 -15.76 -7.74
N ALA A 68 -7.30 -16.16 -6.51
CA ALA A 68 -8.14 -15.96 -5.33
C ALA A 68 -8.48 -14.47 -5.10
N LEU A 69 -7.50 -13.57 -5.28
CA LEU A 69 -7.72 -12.13 -5.16
C LEU A 69 -8.74 -11.62 -6.20
N ARG A 70 -8.65 -12.09 -7.44
CA ARG A 70 -9.59 -11.68 -8.52
C ARG A 70 -11.02 -12.12 -8.21
N ASP A 71 -11.20 -13.28 -7.60
CA ASP A 71 -12.53 -13.77 -7.24
C ASP A 71 -13.13 -13.00 -6.05
N GLU A 72 -12.28 -12.45 -5.16
CA GLU A 72 -12.70 -11.58 -4.06
C GLU A 72 -13.05 -10.15 -4.50
N ILE A 73 -12.31 -9.60 -5.46
CA ILE A 73 -12.52 -8.23 -5.98
C ILE A 73 -13.82 -8.10 -6.80
N ARG A 74 -14.51 -9.21 -7.12
CA ARG A 74 -15.80 -9.12 -7.82
C ARG A 74 -16.86 -8.55 -6.87
N PRO A 75 -17.54 -7.44 -7.24
CA PRO A 75 -18.58 -6.86 -6.41
C PRO A 75 -19.65 -7.89 -6.04
N ARG A 76 -19.90 -8.05 -4.73
CA ARG A 76 -20.96 -8.92 -4.20
C ARG A 76 -22.09 -8.03 -3.70
N PRO A 77 -23.33 -8.20 -4.18
CA PRO A 77 -24.45 -7.32 -3.81
C PRO A 77 -24.90 -7.44 -2.34
N VAL A 78 -24.33 -8.34 -1.55
CA VAL A 78 -24.76 -8.66 -0.17
C VAL A 78 -23.79 -8.15 0.90
N ASP A 79 -22.59 -7.69 0.51
CA ASP A 79 -21.49 -7.41 1.46
C ASP A 79 -21.29 -5.91 1.73
N SER A 80 -22.35 -5.08 1.70
CA SER A 80 -22.22 -3.62 1.87
C SER A 80 -21.69 -3.19 3.23
N ASP A 81 -21.84 -4.04 4.24
CA ASP A 81 -21.57 -3.73 5.64
C ASP A 81 -20.22 -4.29 6.13
N ILE A 82 -19.54 -5.05 5.26
CA ILE A 82 -18.25 -5.69 5.53
C ILE A 82 -17.14 -4.82 4.93
N ALA A 83 -16.09 -4.55 5.70
CA ALA A 83 -14.92 -3.82 5.29
C ALA A 83 -13.66 -4.62 5.64
N ASP A 84 -12.85 -5.02 4.66
CA ASP A 84 -11.64 -5.80 4.91
C ASP A 84 -10.49 -5.34 4.02
N THR A 85 -9.34 -5.08 4.62
CA THR A 85 -8.16 -4.64 3.89
C THR A 85 -7.36 -5.83 3.38
N ALA A 86 -7.16 -5.94 2.07
CA ALA A 86 -6.17 -6.82 1.48
C ALA A 86 -4.80 -6.15 1.37
N LEU A 87 -3.77 -6.84 1.85
CA LEU A 87 -2.36 -6.50 1.67
C LEU A 87 -1.81 -7.37 0.56
N VAL A 88 -1.49 -6.77 -0.58
CA VAL A 88 -1.03 -7.49 -1.77
C VAL A 88 0.48 -7.33 -1.88
N PHE A 89 1.19 -8.44 -2.02
CA PHE A 89 2.64 -8.48 -2.15
C PHE A 89 3.04 -9.12 -3.47
N THR A 90 3.89 -8.43 -4.22
CA THR A 90 4.43 -8.91 -5.50
C THR A 90 5.93 -9.10 -5.38
N ASN A 91 6.40 -10.33 -5.57
CA ASN A 91 7.82 -10.65 -5.55
C ASN A 91 8.47 -10.24 -6.87
N LEU A 92 9.48 -9.37 -6.79
CA LEU A 92 10.18 -8.86 -7.97
C LEU A 92 11.44 -9.66 -8.32
N THR A 93 11.71 -10.74 -7.59
CA THR A 93 12.92 -11.55 -7.74
C THR A 93 12.64 -12.91 -8.41
N GLY A 94 13.69 -13.58 -8.88
CA GLY A 94 13.62 -14.93 -9.45
C GLY A 94 13.62 -16.06 -8.42
N ASN A 95 13.71 -15.75 -7.13
CA ASN A 95 13.67 -16.72 -6.03
C ASN A 95 12.40 -16.52 -5.20
N HIS A 96 12.06 -17.48 -4.35
CA HIS A 96 10.97 -17.28 -3.39
C HIS A 96 11.36 -16.24 -2.33
N VAL A 97 10.37 -15.47 -1.88
CA VAL A 97 10.52 -14.46 -0.81
C VAL A 97 9.51 -14.78 0.28
N TYR A 98 9.90 -14.64 1.55
CA TYR A 98 8.96 -14.72 2.67
C TYR A 98 8.65 -13.31 3.15
N VAL A 99 7.37 -13.09 3.46
CA VAL A 99 6.87 -11.89 4.12
C VAL A 99 6.26 -12.31 5.44
N THR A 100 6.70 -11.69 6.52
CA THR A 100 6.10 -11.82 7.86
C THR A 100 5.46 -10.50 8.23
N CYS A 101 4.23 -10.54 8.74
CA CYS A 101 3.46 -9.37 9.13
C CYS A 101 3.01 -9.47 10.58
N ILE A 102 2.98 -8.32 11.25
CA ILE A 102 2.47 -8.15 12.60
C ILE A 102 1.39 -7.08 12.54
N ALA A 103 0.17 -7.39 13.00
CA ALA A 103 -0.93 -6.44 13.05
C ALA A 103 -1.12 -5.90 14.47
N ARG A 104 -1.34 -4.60 14.58
CA ARG A 104 -1.68 -3.92 15.83
C ARG A 104 -2.92 -3.08 15.65
N ASP A 105 -3.72 -2.95 16.70
CA ASP A 105 -4.84 -2.01 16.71
C ASP A 105 -4.38 -0.55 16.87
N GLN A 106 -5.35 0.35 16.95
CA GLN A 106 -5.14 1.78 17.20
C GLN A 106 -4.44 2.10 18.54
N SER A 107 -4.53 1.23 19.54
CA SER A 107 -3.88 1.38 20.84
C SER A 107 -2.43 0.89 20.84
N GLY A 108 -2.03 0.14 19.80
CA GLY A 108 -0.72 -0.51 19.70
C GLY A 108 -0.72 -1.96 20.21
N SER A 109 -1.86 -2.45 20.67
CA SER A 109 -2.03 -3.84 21.12
C SER A 109 -1.88 -4.80 19.95
N LEU A 110 -1.19 -5.93 20.18
CA LEU A 110 -0.99 -6.97 19.17
C LEU A 110 -2.31 -7.68 18.87
N ILE A 111 -2.70 -7.69 17.59
CA ILE A 111 -3.89 -8.39 17.11
C ILE A 111 -3.53 -9.80 16.63
N GLY A 112 -2.49 -9.91 15.80
CA GLY A 112 -2.10 -11.19 15.22
C GLY A 112 -0.81 -11.13 14.41
N ARG A 113 -0.36 -12.31 13.99
CA ARG A 113 0.86 -12.51 13.20
C ARG A 113 0.57 -13.44 12.04
N THR A 114 1.09 -13.08 10.88
CA THR A 114 0.93 -13.88 9.67
C THR A 114 2.24 -13.98 8.92
N ARG A 115 2.36 -15.04 8.12
CA ARG A 115 3.46 -15.24 7.19
C ARG A 115 2.91 -15.74 5.86
N THR A 116 3.56 -15.32 4.78
CA THR A 116 3.26 -15.83 3.46
C THR A 116 4.54 -16.01 2.64
N ARG A 117 4.51 -17.01 1.77
CA ARG A 117 5.58 -17.33 0.83
C ARG A 117 5.21 -16.80 -0.55
N LEU A 118 5.93 -15.79 -1.00
CA LEU A 118 5.78 -15.26 -2.35
C LEU A 118 6.55 -16.14 -3.35
N PRO A 119 5.88 -16.72 -4.36
CA PRO A 119 6.57 -17.43 -5.44
C PRO A 119 7.46 -16.50 -6.25
N ALA A 120 8.45 -17.05 -6.96
CA ALA A 120 9.33 -16.29 -7.84
C ALA A 120 8.51 -15.54 -8.90
N ARG A 121 8.71 -14.22 -9.02
CA ARG A 121 7.95 -13.34 -9.94
C ARG A 121 6.43 -13.46 -9.83
N GLY A 122 5.91 -13.86 -8.68
CA GLY A 122 4.47 -13.99 -8.45
C GLY A 122 3.98 -13.11 -7.31
N LEU A 123 2.70 -13.25 -6.98
CA LEU A 123 2.05 -12.45 -5.96
C LEU A 123 1.27 -13.33 -4.98
N ARG A 124 1.10 -12.83 -3.76
CA ARG A 124 0.19 -13.36 -2.74
C ARG A 124 -0.48 -12.20 -2.03
N TYR A 125 -1.59 -12.46 -1.35
CA TYR A 125 -2.23 -11.46 -0.50
C TYR A 125 -2.67 -12.01 0.86
N LEU A 126 -2.64 -11.10 1.83
CA LEU A 126 -3.17 -11.27 3.17
C LEU A 126 -4.42 -10.40 3.31
N ARG A 127 -5.33 -10.73 4.22
CA ARG A 127 -6.48 -9.91 4.59
C ARG A 127 -6.30 -9.44 6.04
N ALA A 128 -6.92 -8.33 6.41
CA ALA A 128 -6.90 -7.87 7.79
C ALA A 128 -7.59 -8.90 8.70
N SER A 129 -8.64 -9.54 8.20
CA SER A 129 -9.31 -10.68 8.83
C SER A 129 -8.40 -11.83 9.27
N ASP A 130 -7.33 -12.13 8.51
CA ASP A 130 -6.41 -13.23 8.86
C ASP A 130 -5.67 -12.98 10.17
N PHE A 131 -5.53 -11.72 10.58
CA PHE A 131 -4.83 -11.35 11.81
C PHE A 131 -5.75 -11.44 13.02
N SER A 132 -7.04 -11.17 12.86
CA SER A 132 -7.97 -11.01 13.98
C SER A 132 -8.80 -12.25 14.28
N ASP A 133 -8.78 -13.25 13.39
CA ASP A 133 -9.58 -14.49 13.49
C ASP A 133 -11.07 -14.18 13.65
N GLY A 134 -11.66 -13.44 12.71
CA GLY A 134 -13.09 -13.14 12.74
C GLY A 134 -13.51 -11.89 13.53
N ARG A 135 -12.57 -11.14 14.12
CA ARG A 135 -12.90 -9.99 14.99
C ARG A 135 -12.74 -8.65 14.28
N ASP A 136 -13.63 -7.72 14.60
CA ASP A 136 -13.57 -6.35 14.13
C ASP A 136 -12.37 -5.61 14.73
N PHE A 137 -11.61 -4.89 13.90
CA PHE A 137 -10.58 -3.99 14.38
C PHE A 137 -10.17 -2.94 13.34
N VAL A 138 -9.59 -1.84 13.84
CA VAL A 138 -8.93 -0.83 13.04
C VAL A 138 -7.52 -0.62 13.59
N GLY A 139 -6.54 -0.54 12.69
CA GLY A 139 -5.15 -0.41 13.09
C GLY A 139 -4.18 -0.39 11.91
N HIS A 140 -3.07 -1.09 12.06
CA HIS A 140 -2.03 -1.18 11.03
C HIS A 140 -1.29 -2.51 11.08
N ALA A 141 -0.71 -2.89 9.94
CA ALA A 141 0.24 -3.99 9.84
C ALA A 141 1.63 -3.47 9.53
N GLU A 142 2.63 -4.05 10.17
CA GLU A 142 4.04 -3.91 9.84
C GLU A 142 4.56 -5.23 9.28
N CYS A 143 4.99 -5.20 8.03
CA CYS A 143 5.45 -6.38 7.32
C CYS A 143 6.93 -6.25 6.95
N LYS A 144 7.64 -7.38 7.03
CA LYS A 144 9.05 -7.48 6.65
C LYS A 144 9.22 -8.62 5.65
N SER A 145 9.87 -8.32 4.53
CA SER A 145 10.28 -9.32 3.56
C SER A 145 11.77 -9.64 3.67
N ASN A 146 12.17 -10.87 3.35
CA ASN A 146 13.59 -11.25 3.23
C ASN A 146 14.19 -10.99 1.83
N GLY A 147 13.46 -10.31 0.94
CA GLY A 147 13.87 -9.96 -0.42
C GLY A 147 13.10 -8.76 -0.98
N HIS A 148 13.25 -8.47 -2.27
CA HIS A 148 12.51 -7.37 -2.91
C HIS A 148 11.07 -7.78 -3.24
N ALA A 149 10.15 -7.28 -2.42
CA ALA A 149 8.71 -7.31 -2.67
C ALA A 149 8.21 -5.88 -2.87
N ALA A 150 7.38 -5.66 -3.90
CA ALA A 150 6.50 -4.52 -3.95
C ALA A 150 5.24 -4.83 -3.14
N ALA A 151 4.63 -3.82 -2.55
CA ALA A 151 3.40 -4.03 -1.81
C ALA A 151 2.40 -2.89 -2.00
N THR A 152 1.13 -3.27 -2.05
CA THR A 152 -0.04 -2.39 -2.20
C THR A 152 -1.11 -2.83 -1.22
N ALA A 153 -2.06 -1.95 -0.91
CA ALA A 153 -3.22 -2.29 -0.10
C ALA A 153 -4.50 -1.87 -0.79
N VAL A 154 -5.54 -2.68 -0.61
CA VAL A 154 -6.87 -2.49 -1.20
C VAL A 154 -7.89 -2.71 -0.10
N LEU A 155 -8.84 -1.79 0.06
CA LEU A 155 -10.00 -1.97 0.92
C LEU A 155 -11.11 -2.66 0.11
N PHE A 156 -11.62 -3.76 0.63
CA PHE A 156 -12.86 -4.39 0.18
C PHE A 156 -14.02 -3.88 1.03
N GLY A 157 -15.14 -3.57 0.39
CA GLY A 157 -16.41 -3.28 1.04
C GLY A 157 -17.45 -2.92 0.00
N ALA A 158 -18.33 -1.95 0.28
CA ALA A 158 -19.28 -1.45 -0.72
C ALA A 158 -18.61 -0.97 -2.01
N GLU A 159 -17.40 -0.41 -1.90
CA GLU A 159 -16.53 -0.05 -3.02
C GLU A 159 -15.10 -0.56 -2.78
N ILE A 160 -14.37 -0.75 -3.88
CA ILE A 160 -12.96 -1.16 -3.84
C ILE A 160 -12.08 0.07 -3.95
N THR A 161 -11.28 0.33 -2.93
CA THR A 161 -10.46 1.55 -2.84
C THR A 161 -9.01 1.21 -2.55
N ASP A 162 -8.08 1.83 -3.27
CA ASP A 162 -6.65 1.73 -2.97
C ASP A 162 -6.32 2.43 -1.65
N LEU A 163 -5.54 1.76 -0.80
CA LEU A 163 -5.06 2.30 0.47
C LEU A 163 -3.55 2.59 0.41
N PRO A 164 -3.07 3.61 1.13
CA PRO A 164 -1.66 3.95 1.13
C PRO A 164 -0.82 2.84 1.78
N ALA A 165 0.09 2.26 1.01
CA ALA A 165 1.13 1.37 1.51
C ALA A 165 2.47 2.11 1.55
N THR A 166 3.11 2.17 2.71
CA THR A 166 4.46 2.74 2.80
C THR A 166 5.49 1.64 2.75
N SER A 167 6.49 1.77 1.87
CA SER A 167 7.55 0.78 1.68
C SER A 167 8.91 1.42 1.88
N ARG A 168 9.76 0.81 2.69
CA ARG A 168 11.12 1.28 2.97
C ARG A 168 12.09 0.12 2.90
N ARG A 169 13.17 0.28 2.14
CA ARG A 169 14.25 -0.70 2.13
C ARG A 169 15.05 -0.63 3.43
N ARG A 170 15.33 -1.77 4.06
CA ARG A 170 16.19 -1.84 5.25
C ARG A 170 17.07 -3.07 5.21
N GLY A 171 18.39 -2.83 5.11
CA GLY A 171 19.35 -3.92 4.92
C GLY A 171 19.06 -4.69 3.62
N ARG A 172 18.89 -6.01 3.75
CA ARG A 172 18.64 -6.92 2.61
C ARG A 172 17.15 -7.10 2.27
N GLY A 173 16.23 -6.54 3.06
CA GLY A 173 14.79 -6.73 2.91
C GLY A 173 14.01 -5.43 2.70
N MET A 174 12.69 -5.57 2.58
CA MET A 174 11.74 -4.45 2.56
C MET A 174 10.92 -4.45 3.84
N HIS A 175 10.63 -3.26 4.34
CA HIS A 175 9.67 -3.03 5.40
C HIS A 175 8.47 -2.31 4.81
N HIS A 176 7.29 -2.86 5.02
CA HIS A 176 6.03 -2.31 4.54
C HIS A 176 5.15 -1.97 5.74
N ARG A 177 4.37 -0.90 5.64
CA ARG A 177 3.34 -0.57 6.62
C ARG A 177 2.05 -0.19 5.92
N PHE A 178 0.96 -0.77 6.40
CA PHE A 178 -0.37 -0.63 5.83
C PHE A 178 -1.37 -0.23 6.92
N PRO A 179 -2.33 0.65 6.63
CA PRO A 179 -3.53 0.74 7.44
C PRO A 179 -4.32 -0.58 7.33
N LEU A 180 -5.02 -0.97 8.40
CA LEU A 180 -5.89 -2.14 8.44
C LEU A 180 -7.27 -1.77 8.95
N ILE A 181 -8.28 -2.33 8.29
CA ILE A 181 -9.68 -2.36 8.72
C ILE A 181 -10.16 -3.79 8.48
N ALA A 182 -10.80 -4.39 9.48
CA ALA A 182 -11.60 -5.61 9.36
C ALA A 182 -12.92 -5.39 10.09
N THR A 183 -14.05 -5.61 9.41
CA THR A 183 -15.40 -5.68 9.98
C THR A 183 -16.12 -6.90 9.43
N TYR A 184 -16.97 -7.53 10.24
CA TYR A 184 -17.71 -8.76 9.91
C TYR A 184 -19.23 -8.61 10.03
#